data_AF-A6Q994-F1
#
_entry.id   AF-A6Q994-F1
#
_cell.length_a   1.000
_cell.length_b   1.000
_cell.length_c   1.000
_cell.angle_alpha   90.00
_cell.angle_beta   90.00
_cell.angle_gamma   90.00
#
_symmetry.space_group_name_H-M   'P 1'
#
loop_
_entity.id
_entity.type
_entity.pdbx_description
1 polymer ?
#
loop_
_entity_poly.entity_id
_entity_poly.type
_entity_poly.pdbx_seq_one_letter_code
_entity_poly.pdbx_strand_id
1 'polypeptide(L)'
;MCDFNTLSDEEKLHYHTLLLDAAEKFGGKNFFLQLLEAIRESKPHPLTAANREFTFELGTVKWNKVIFNDKLQLLQKARINEGKQNNLLPPKDEKSYKKVLNLVRTLKPIVFHVKPAHKENGPGFFFQPFVRVDDETTKLNPLFDALFFCAIETVKKILNYEPKA
;
A
#
# COMPACT_ATOMS: atom_id res chain seq x y z
N MET A 1 6.03 3.13 7.87
CA MET A 1 5.46 1.77 8.02
C MET A 1 6.47 0.64 7.79
N CYS A 2 7.26 0.63 6.70
CA CYS A 2 8.12 -0.54 6.42
C CYS A 2 9.38 -0.69 7.31
N ASP A 3 9.57 0.14 8.33
CA ASP A 3 10.48 -0.14 9.42
C ASP A 3 9.65 -0.40 10.68
N PHE A 4 9.37 -1.67 10.95
CA PHE A 4 8.53 -2.09 12.08
C PHE A 4 9.12 -1.70 13.43
N ASN A 5 10.46 -1.63 13.52
CA ASN A 5 11.16 -1.38 14.77
C ASN A 5 11.03 0.07 15.23
N THR A 6 10.76 0.99 14.31
CA THR A 6 10.63 2.43 14.61
C THR A 6 9.19 2.85 14.93
N LEU A 7 8.23 1.92 14.87
CA LEU A 7 6.83 2.20 15.12
C LEU A 7 6.51 2.20 16.62
N SER A 8 5.61 3.09 17.04
CA SER A 8 5.03 3.02 18.38
C SER A 8 4.15 1.76 18.53
N ASP A 9 3.87 1.35 19.76
CA ASP A 9 3.02 0.17 19.99
C ASP A 9 1.57 0.40 19.51
N GLU A 10 1.09 1.64 19.55
CA GLU A 10 -0.19 2.05 18.96
C GLU A 10 -0.18 1.89 17.43
N GLU A 11 0.90 2.33 16.76
CA GLU A 11 1.05 2.17 15.31
C GLU A 11 1.16 0.70 14.91
N LYS A 12 1.92 -0.10 15.68
CA LYS A 12 2.02 -1.55 15.45
C LYS A 12 0.66 -2.22 15.57
N LEU A 13 -0.11 -1.90 16.61
CA LEU A 13 -1.46 -2.44 16.81
C LEU A 13 -2.40 -2.02 15.67
N HIS A 14 -2.35 -0.75 15.27
CA HIS A 14 -3.17 -0.22 14.18
C HIS A 14 -2.87 -0.94 12.86
N TYR A 15 -1.60 -1.07 12.49
CA TYR A 15 -1.20 -1.76 11.27
C TYR A 15 -1.45 -3.26 11.33
N HIS A 16 -1.24 -3.90 12.49
CA HIS A 16 -1.57 -5.29 12.70
C HIS A 16 -3.04 -5.55 12.41
N THR A 17 -3.93 -4.78 13.04
CA THR A 17 -5.38 -4.90 12.87
C THR A 17 -5.79 -4.66 11.41
N LEU A 18 -5.22 -3.64 10.77
CA LEU A 18 -5.52 -3.30 9.38
C LEU A 18 -5.09 -4.40 8.40
N LEU A 19 -3.87 -4.93 8.54
CA LEU A 19 -3.36 -5.98 7.65
C LEU A 19 -4.05 -7.32 7.94
N LEU A 20 -4.38 -7.60 9.19
CA LEU A 20 -5.11 -8.81 9.57
C LEU A 20 -6.51 -8.83 8.96
N ASP A 21 -7.27 -7.73 9.06
CA ASP A 21 -8.59 -7.61 8.45
C ASP A 21 -8.54 -7.78 6.92
N ALA A 22 -7.54 -7.18 6.26
CA ALA A 22 -7.33 -7.37 4.83
C ALA A 22 -6.96 -8.81 4.46
N ALA A 23 -6.15 -9.47 5.30
CA ALA A 23 -5.77 -10.86 5.09
C ALA A 23 -6.98 -11.81 5.25
N GLU A 24 -7.78 -11.65 6.30
CA GLU A 24 -8.98 -12.44 6.52
C GLU A 24 -9.99 -12.29 5.37
N LYS A 25 -10.15 -11.06 4.83
CA LYS A 25 -11.01 -10.81 3.66
C LYS A 25 -10.49 -11.43 2.35
N PHE A 26 -9.26 -11.94 2.33
CA PHE A 26 -8.59 -12.50 1.16
C PHE A 26 -8.25 -14.01 1.29
N GLY A 27 -8.66 -14.67 2.37
CA GLY A 27 -8.43 -16.11 2.58
C GLY A 27 -7.43 -16.40 3.70
N GLY A 28 -7.17 -15.43 4.57
CA GLY A 28 -6.27 -15.53 5.71
C GLY A 28 -4.83 -15.12 5.39
N LYS A 29 -3.99 -15.14 6.43
CA LYS A 29 -2.59 -14.66 6.38
C LYS A 29 -1.77 -15.29 5.25
N ASN A 30 -1.89 -16.60 5.04
CA ASN A 30 -1.08 -17.31 4.04
C ASN A 30 -1.42 -16.90 2.60
N PHE A 31 -2.71 -16.75 2.29
CA PHE A 31 -3.16 -16.28 0.97
C PHE A 31 -2.72 -14.84 0.72
N PHE A 32 -2.82 -14.00 1.76
CA PHE A 32 -2.38 -12.62 1.69
C PHE A 32 -0.86 -12.51 1.47
N LEU A 33 -0.04 -13.32 2.16
CA LEU A 33 1.41 -13.33 1.95
C LEU A 33 1.78 -13.78 0.53
N GLN A 34 1.10 -14.79 -0.02
CA GLN A 34 1.30 -15.22 -1.41
C GLN A 34 0.92 -14.13 -2.43
N LEU A 35 -0.12 -13.33 -2.15
CA LEU A 35 -0.42 -12.14 -2.95
C LEU A 35 0.76 -11.15 -2.95
N LEU A 36 1.36 -10.90 -1.79
CA LEU A 36 2.52 -10.00 -1.70
C LEU A 36 3.72 -10.56 -2.47
N GLU A 37 3.99 -11.85 -2.33
CA GLU A 37 5.05 -12.56 -3.06
C GLU A 37 4.86 -12.42 -4.58
N ALA A 38 3.67 -12.74 -5.09
CA ALA A 38 3.34 -12.60 -6.50
C ALA A 38 3.52 -11.15 -7.01
N ILE A 39 3.12 -10.14 -6.21
CA ILE A 39 3.34 -8.73 -6.55
C ILE A 39 4.83 -8.38 -6.60
N ARG A 40 5.66 -8.93 -5.70
CA ARG A 40 7.11 -8.64 -5.66
C ARG A 40 7.88 -9.34 -6.78
N GLU A 41 7.44 -10.52 -7.21
CA GLU A 41 8.02 -11.27 -8.31
C GLU A 41 7.66 -10.69 -9.69
N SER A 42 6.52 -10.01 -9.78
CA SER A 42 6.05 -9.33 -10.99
C SER A 42 7.07 -8.33 -11.54
N LYS A 43 7.48 -8.55 -12.80
CA LYS A 43 8.25 -7.59 -13.60
C LYS A 43 7.60 -7.42 -14.98
N PRO A 44 7.26 -6.19 -15.42
CA PRO A 44 7.39 -4.90 -14.72
C PRO A 44 6.49 -4.78 -13.47
N HIS A 45 6.68 -3.72 -12.69
CA HIS A 45 5.90 -3.48 -11.47
C HIS A 45 4.39 -3.45 -11.77
N PRO A 46 3.53 -4.17 -11.03
CA PRO A 46 2.14 -4.40 -11.43
C PRO A 46 1.32 -3.12 -11.54
N LEU A 47 1.57 -2.12 -10.70
CA LEU A 47 0.94 -0.79 -10.82
C LEU A 47 1.05 -0.17 -12.24
N THR A 48 2.07 -0.52 -13.02
CA THR A 48 2.28 0.00 -14.39
C THR A 48 1.54 -0.78 -15.47
N ALA A 49 0.78 -1.81 -15.12
CA ALA A 49 0.04 -2.62 -16.06
C ALA A 49 -1.03 -1.80 -16.79
N ALA A 50 -0.99 -1.81 -18.13
CA ALA A 50 -1.88 -0.99 -18.97
C ALA A 50 -3.36 -1.38 -18.86
N ASN A 51 -3.64 -2.66 -18.60
CA ASN A 51 -4.98 -3.18 -18.35
C ASN A 51 -5.55 -2.74 -16.98
N ARG A 52 -4.71 -2.21 -16.07
CA ARG A 52 -5.05 -1.80 -14.69
C ARG A 52 -5.46 -2.98 -13.81
N GLU A 53 -4.85 -4.13 -14.08
CA GLU A 53 -5.15 -5.36 -13.39
C GLU A 53 -3.87 -6.18 -13.19
N PHE A 54 -3.76 -6.77 -12.01
CA PHE A 54 -2.81 -7.80 -11.69
C PHE A 54 -3.59 -9.06 -11.30
N THR A 55 -3.31 -10.17 -11.97
CA THR A 55 -3.98 -11.45 -11.75
C THR A 55 -2.93 -12.51 -11.48
N PHE A 56 -3.18 -13.33 -10.49
CA PHE A 56 -2.39 -14.51 -10.16
C PHE A 56 -3.32 -15.64 -9.73
N GLU A 57 -2.76 -16.81 -9.44
CA GLU A 57 -3.52 -18.03 -9.18
C GLU A 57 -4.59 -17.86 -8.08
N LEU A 58 -4.29 -17.14 -6.99
CA LEU A 58 -5.18 -17.05 -5.83
C LEU A 58 -6.05 -15.80 -5.82
N GLY A 59 -5.93 -14.89 -6.80
CA GLY A 59 -6.77 -13.70 -6.84
C GLY A 59 -6.39 -12.63 -7.83
N THR A 60 -7.03 -11.47 -7.69
CA THR A 60 -6.90 -10.32 -8.59
C THR A 60 -6.83 -9.01 -7.82
N VAL A 61 -6.05 -8.08 -8.34
CA VAL A 61 -6.00 -6.67 -7.91
C VAL A 61 -6.31 -5.80 -9.12
N LYS A 62 -7.42 -5.07 -9.08
CA LYS A 62 -7.87 -4.18 -10.17
C LYS A 62 -7.94 -2.75 -9.71
N TRP A 63 -7.62 -1.80 -10.59
CA TRP A 63 -7.76 -0.38 -10.31
C TRP A 63 -8.32 0.40 -11.50
N ASN A 64 -8.84 1.59 -11.24
CA ASN A 64 -9.66 2.35 -12.20
C ASN A 64 -8.86 3.26 -13.14
N LYS A 65 -7.54 3.44 -12.96
CA LYS A 65 -6.74 4.41 -13.75
C LYS A 65 -5.32 3.93 -14.03
N VAL A 66 -4.83 4.11 -15.25
CA VAL A 66 -3.45 3.73 -15.60
C VAL A 66 -2.45 4.55 -14.80
N ILE A 67 -1.44 3.89 -14.22
CA ILE A 67 -0.33 4.54 -13.52
C ILE A 67 0.91 4.37 -14.38
N PHE A 68 1.35 5.47 -14.99
CA PHE A 68 2.55 5.47 -15.81
C PHE A 68 3.82 5.31 -14.95
N ASN A 69 4.86 4.73 -15.54
CA ASN A 69 6.11 4.46 -14.83
C ASN A 69 6.75 5.74 -14.26
N ASP A 70 6.65 6.88 -14.93
CA ASP A 70 7.14 8.18 -14.41
C ASP A 70 6.48 8.54 -13.07
N LYS A 71 5.17 8.27 -12.92
CA LYS A 71 4.42 8.49 -11.68
C LYS A 71 4.84 7.50 -10.60
N LEU A 72 5.05 6.24 -10.95
CA LEU A 72 5.56 5.24 -10.02
C LEU A 72 6.95 5.62 -9.49
N GLN A 73 7.87 6.04 -10.35
CA GLN A 73 9.20 6.50 -9.95
C GLN A 73 9.15 7.73 -9.04
N LEU A 74 8.26 8.68 -9.34
CA LEU A 74 8.06 9.86 -8.49
C LEU A 74 7.46 9.48 -7.12
N LEU A 75 6.54 8.52 -7.09
CA LEU A 75 5.93 8.00 -5.88
C LEU A 75 6.95 7.32 -4.96
N GLN A 76 7.83 6.48 -5.51
CA GLN A 76 8.89 5.84 -4.73
C GLN A 76 9.83 6.86 -4.09
N LYS A 77 10.17 7.94 -4.81
CA LYS A 77 10.98 9.04 -4.26
C LYS A 77 10.24 9.79 -3.15
N ALA A 78 8.98 10.14 -3.37
CA ALA A 78 8.16 10.84 -2.37
C ALA A 78 7.99 10.00 -1.09
N ARG A 79 7.77 8.69 -1.24
CA ARG A 79 7.67 7.71 -0.16
C ARG A 79 8.92 7.68 0.75
N ILE A 80 10.12 7.71 0.17
CA ILE A 80 11.37 7.73 0.95
C ILE A 80 11.47 9.01 1.79
N ASN A 81 11.01 10.14 1.25
CA ASN A 81 11.00 11.42 1.96
C ASN A 81 9.92 11.49 3.04
N GLU A 82 8.75 10.91 2.80
CA GLU A 82 7.67 10.80 3.78
C GLU A 82 8.16 10.16 5.09
N GLY A 83 8.98 9.10 5.00
CA GLY A 83 9.57 8.45 6.18
C GLY A 83 10.46 9.35 7.03
N LYS A 84 10.95 10.48 6.49
CA LYS A 84 11.82 11.43 7.19
C LYS A 84 11.06 12.63 7.77
N GLN A 85 9.99 13.06 7.11
CA GLN A 85 9.28 14.30 7.43
C GLN A 85 7.82 14.10 7.85
N ASN A 86 7.36 12.84 7.93
CA ASN A 86 6.01 12.45 8.33
C ASN A 86 4.88 13.01 7.44
N ASN A 87 5.20 13.44 6.21
CA ASN A 87 4.26 13.92 5.21
C ASN A 87 4.76 13.55 3.81
N LEU A 88 3.87 13.06 2.95
CA LEU A 88 4.19 12.74 1.56
C LEU A 88 4.46 14.02 0.75
N LEU A 89 3.76 15.11 1.07
CA LEU A 89 4.01 16.41 0.47
C LEU A 89 5.25 17.04 1.12
N PRO A 90 6.23 17.51 0.34
CA PRO A 90 7.35 18.29 0.87
C PRO A 90 6.89 19.69 1.31
N PRO A 91 7.74 20.48 1.96
CA PRO A 91 7.49 21.89 2.25
C PRO A 91 7.10 22.70 1.00
N LYS A 92 6.23 23.71 1.16
CA LYS A 92 5.64 24.49 0.06
C LYS A 92 6.70 25.29 -0.73
N ASP A 93 7.81 25.62 -0.11
CA ASP A 93 8.97 26.33 -0.67
C ASP A 93 9.91 25.42 -1.47
N GLU A 94 9.80 24.09 -1.34
CA GLU A 94 10.61 23.18 -2.13
C GLU A 94 10.17 23.13 -3.60
N LYS A 95 11.16 23.09 -4.51
CA LYS A 95 10.94 22.91 -5.96
C LYS A 95 10.15 21.63 -6.29
N SER A 96 10.22 20.63 -5.42
CA SER A 96 9.57 19.32 -5.56
C SER A 96 8.06 19.38 -5.25
N TYR A 97 7.58 20.40 -4.51
CA TYR A 97 6.21 20.49 -4.01
C TYR A 97 5.15 20.33 -5.09
N LYS A 98 5.19 21.16 -6.14
CA LYS A 98 4.20 21.09 -7.23
C LYS A 98 4.20 19.73 -7.93
N LYS A 99 5.37 19.09 -8.05
CA LYS A 99 5.49 17.77 -8.70
C LYS A 99 4.81 16.69 -7.85
N VAL A 100 5.10 16.65 -6.55
CA VAL A 100 4.50 15.67 -5.63
C VAL A 100 3.01 15.95 -5.41
N LEU A 101 2.59 17.22 -5.32
CA LEU A 101 1.18 17.58 -5.24
C LEU A 101 0.38 17.08 -6.46
N ASN A 102 0.93 17.25 -7.66
CA ASN A 102 0.28 16.75 -8.88
C ASN A 102 0.24 15.22 -8.93
N LEU A 103 1.27 14.54 -8.42
CA LEU A 103 1.26 13.08 -8.23
C LEU A 103 0.12 12.67 -7.30
N VAL A 104 0.01 13.29 -6.13
CA VAL A 104 -1.05 12.99 -5.15
C VAL A 104 -2.42 13.21 -5.77
N ARG A 105 -2.66 14.33 -6.45
CA ARG A 105 -3.93 14.60 -7.15
C ARG A 105 -4.25 13.57 -8.23
N THR A 106 -3.24 13.06 -8.91
CA THR A 106 -3.41 12.05 -9.98
C THR A 106 -3.78 10.68 -9.42
N LEU A 107 -3.14 10.28 -8.31
CA LEU A 107 -3.31 8.96 -7.72
C LEU A 107 -4.47 8.91 -6.70
N LYS A 108 -4.84 10.02 -6.07
CA LYS A 108 -5.95 10.12 -5.09
C LYS A 108 -7.28 9.49 -5.56
N PRO A 109 -7.77 9.68 -6.80
CA PRO A 109 -9.03 9.08 -7.23
C PRO A 109 -8.91 7.58 -7.57
N ILE A 110 -7.73 6.98 -7.41
CA ILE A 110 -7.53 5.56 -7.72
C ILE A 110 -8.03 4.71 -6.57
N VAL A 111 -8.85 3.71 -6.89
CA VAL A 111 -9.34 2.71 -5.95
C VAL A 111 -8.82 1.35 -6.40
N PHE A 112 -8.17 0.64 -5.49
CA PHE A 112 -7.68 -0.73 -5.69
C PHE A 112 -8.71 -1.69 -5.13
N HIS A 113 -9.16 -2.64 -5.94
CA HIS A 113 -10.05 -3.73 -5.55
C HIS A 113 -9.26 -5.02 -5.54
N VAL A 114 -9.14 -5.65 -4.37
CA VAL A 114 -8.47 -6.92 -4.17
C VAL A 114 -9.54 -7.98 -3.95
N LYS A 115 -9.52 -9.05 -4.77
CA LYS A 115 -10.50 -10.13 -4.69
C LYS A 115 -9.82 -11.48 -4.76
N PRO A 116 -10.14 -12.43 -3.86
CA PRO A 116 -9.68 -13.80 -4.01
C PRO A 116 -10.28 -14.43 -5.26
N ALA A 117 -9.61 -15.45 -5.81
CA ALA A 117 -10.10 -16.19 -6.98
C ALA A 117 -11.42 -16.92 -6.67
N HIS A 118 -11.51 -17.47 -5.46
CA HIS A 118 -12.69 -18.17 -4.96
C HIS A 118 -13.42 -17.31 -3.93
N LYS A 119 -14.74 -17.14 -4.11
CA LYS A 119 -15.59 -16.32 -3.22
C LYS A 119 -15.67 -16.87 -1.79
N GLU A 120 -15.45 -18.17 -1.63
CA GLU A 120 -15.40 -18.83 -0.31
C GLU A 120 -14.23 -18.36 0.55
N ASN A 121 -13.14 -17.89 -0.08
CA ASN A 121 -11.97 -17.36 0.62
C ASN A 121 -12.20 -15.93 1.15
N GLY A 122 -13.32 -15.30 0.82
CA GLY A 122 -13.70 -14.00 1.38
C GLY A 122 -14.23 -13.01 0.34
N PRO A 123 -14.81 -11.90 0.81
CA PRO A 123 -15.42 -10.90 -0.06
C PRO A 123 -14.39 -10.05 -0.82
N GLY A 124 -13.11 -10.13 -0.46
CA GLY A 124 -12.10 -9.17 -0.87
C GLY A 124 -12.24 -7.84 -0.14
N PHE A 125 -11.40 -6.87 -0.52
CA PHE A 125 -11.38 -5.53 0.07
C PHE A 125 -11.01 -4.49 -0.97
N PHE A 126 -11.14 -3.22 -0.60
CA PHE A 126 -10.68 -2.12 -1.43
C PHE A 126 -9.96 -1.06 -0.60
N PHE A 127 -9.07 -0.31 -1.24
CA PHE A 127 -8.34 0.77 -0.60
C PHE A 127 -7.91 1.83 -1.62
N GLN A 128 -7.59 3.01 -1.11
CA GLN A 128 -7.01 4.12 -1.87
C GLN A 128 -5.52 4.25 -1.54
N PRO A 129 -4.70 4.86 -2.41
CA PRO A 129 -3.25 4.92 -2.20
C PRO A 129 -2.81 5.84 -1.07
N PHE A 130 -3.67 6.77 -0.64
CA PHE A 130 -3.34 7.76 0.39
C PHE A 130 -4.39 7.83 1.48
N VAL A 131 -3.97 8.26 2.65
CA VAL A 131 -4.82 8.65 3.77
C VAL A 131 -4.54 10.12 4.12
N ARG A 132 -5.59 10.86 4.46
CA ARG A 132 -5.47 12.23 4.94
C ARG A 132 -5.46 12.19 6.47
N VAL A 133 -4.39 12.68 7.08
CA VAL A 133 -4.27 12.76 8.54
C VAL A 133 -4.93 14.04 9.04
N ASP A 134 -4.66 15.16 8.36
CA ASP A 134 -5.23 16.47 8.65
C ASP A 134 -5.30 17.32 7.35
N ASP A 135 -5.57 18.61 7.48
CA ASP A 135 -5.75 19.45 6.32
C ASP A 135 -4.50 19.60 5.43
N GLU A 136 -3.31 19.49 6.02
CA GLU A 136 -2.00 19.69 5.37
C GLU A 136 -1.17 18.40 5.25
N THR A 137 -1.54 17.34 5.97
CA THR A 137 -0.79 16.08 6.04
C THR A 137 -1.47 14.98 5.24
N THR A 138 -0.78 14.55 4.18
CA THR A 138 -1.15 13.37 3.39
C THR A 138 -0.09 12.30 3.59
N LYS A 139 -0.52 11.08 3.91
CA LYS A 139 0.36 9.91 4.05
C LYS A 139 -0.01 8.81 3.07
N LEU A 140 0.92 7.92 2.77
CA LEU A 140 0.59 6.69 2.07
C LEU A 140 -0.37 5.84 2.91
N ASN A 141 -1.34 5.24 2.25
CA ASN A 141 -2.20 4.27 2.90
C ASN A 141 -1.34 3.06 3.31
N PRO A 142 -1.37 2.64 4.58
CA PRO A 142 -0.54 1.53 5.05
C PRO A 142 -0.81 0.22 4.28
N LEU A 143 -2.05 -0.05 3.84
CA LEU A 143 -2.35 -1.20 2.97
C LEU A 143 -1.69 -1.06 1.60
N PHE A 144 -1.77 0.12 0.99
CA PHE A 144 -1.14 0.36 -0.31
C PHE A 144 0.38 0.21 -0.20
N ASP A 145 0.97 0.73 0.88
CA ASP A 145 2.40 0.62 1.14
C ASP A 145 2.84 -0.85 1.38
N ALA A 146 2.09 -1.58 2.20
CA ALA A 146 2.31 -3.00 2.46
C ALA A 146 2.18 -3.83 1.19
N LEU A 147 1.14 -3.61 0.38
CA LEU A 147 0.89 -4.39 -0.83
C LEU A 147 1.96 -4.18 -1.89
N PHE A 148 2.42 -2.95 -2.13
CA PHE A 148 3.26 -2.66 -3.29
C PHE A 148 4.74 -2.42 -2.98
N PHE A 149 5.11 -2.00 -1.77
CA PHE A 149 6.48 -1.53 -1.49
C PHE A 149 7.17 -2.16 -0.28
N CYS A 150 6.45 -2.55 0.77
CA CYS A 150 7.12 -3.16 1.94
C CYS A 150 7.78 -4.50 1.61
N ALA A 151 8.88 -4.80 2.31
CA ALA A 151 9.43 -6.14 2.33
C ALA A 151 8.43 -7.12 2.95
N ILE A 152 8.33 -8.31 2.38
CA ILE A 152 7.43 -9.38 2.86
C ILE A 152 7.70 -9.69 4.33
N GLU A 153 8.98 -9.73 4.72
CA GLU A 153 9.40 -9.97 6.11
C GLU A 153 8.88 -8.91 7.08
N THR A 154 8.80 -7.64 6.67
CA THR A 154 8.21 -6.59 7.50
C THR A 154 6.70 -6.82 7.67
N VAL A 155 6.00 -7.20 6.60
CA VAL A 155 4.56 -7.47 6.65
C VAL A 155 4.27 -8.71 7.52
N LYS A 156 5.08 -9.76 7.42
CA LYS A 156 5.00 -10.95 8.29
C LYS A 156 5.14 -10.57 9.77
N LYS A 157 6.11 -9.72 10.12
CA LYS A 157 6.28 -9.22 11.50
C LYS A 157 5.05 -8.47 12.00
N ILE A 158 4.46 -7.61 11.17
CA ILE A 158 3.23 -6.88 11.52
C ILE A 158 2.05 -7.84 11.71
N LEU A 159 1.84 -8.79 10.81
CA LEU A 159 0.74 -9.77 10.89
C LEU A 159 0.84 -10.71 12.10
N ASN A 160 2.04 -10.91 12.63
CA ASN A 160 2.31 -11.75 13.80
C ASN A 160 2.58 -10.93 15.06
N TYR A 161 2.32 -9.62 15.03
CA TYR A 161 2.43 -8.79 16.22
C TYR A 161 1.41 -9.22 17.27
N GLU A 162 1.90 -9.57 18.45
CA GLU A 162 1.08 -9.82 19.63
C GLU A 162 1.14 -8.57 20.53
N PRO A 163 0.02 -7.87 20.74
CA PRO A 163 -0.01 -6.73 21.64
C PRO A 163 0.35 -7.20 23.05
N LYS A 164 1.28 -6.50 23.71
CA LYS A 164 1.53 -6.75 25.14
C LYS A 164 0.28 -6.35 25.92
N ALA A 165 -0.30 -7.30 26.64
CA ALA A 165 -1.45 -7.11 27.52
C ALA A 165 -1.09 -6.22 28.72
#